data_AF-A0A7V1CJQ2-F1
#
_entry.id   AF-A0A7V1CJQ2-F1
#
_cell.length_a   1.000
_cell.length_b   1.000
_cell.length_c   1.000
_cell.angle_alpha   90.00
_cell.angle_beta   90.00
_cell.angle_gamma   90.00
#
_symmetry.space_group_name_H-M   'P 1'
#
loop_
_entity.id
_entity.type
_entity.pdbx_description
1 polymer ?
#
loop_
_entity_poly.entity_id
_entity_poly.type
_entity_poly.pdbx_seq_one_letter_code
_entity_poly.pdbx_strand_id
1 'polypeptide(L)'
;MKKRNLDPNHQKLINQRDLQNDKPEEACGVFAVYAPKEDVSRLAYFGLHALQHRGQESAGIAVGDGKSIFVVKDMGLVPQVFDERSLAGLQ
;
A
#
# COMPACT_ATOMS: atom_id res chain seq x y z
N MET A 1 43.49 4.13 -18.08
CA MET A 1 43.33 5.33 -18.94
C MET A 1 41.82 5.55 -19.09
N LYS A 2 41.16 6.62 -18.63
CA LYS A 2 41.49 8.05 -18.62
C LYS A 2 41.03 8.60 -17.25
N LYS A 3 41.94 9.08 -16.40
CA LYS A 3 41.56 9.74 -15.15
C LYS A 3 40.92 11.08 -15.54
N ARG A 4 39.59 11.14 -15.51
CA ARG A 4 38.88 12.42 -15.54
C ARG A 4 39.16 13.07 -14.19
N ASN A 5 39.98 14.12 -14.21
CA ASN A 5 40.16 14.99 -13.04
C ASN A 5 38.83 15.71 -12.82
N LEU A 6 37.97 15.10 -12.01
CA LEU A 6 36.76 15.74 -11.52
C LEU A 6 37.20 16.78 -10.48
N ASP A 7 36.61 17.97 -10.61
CA ASP A 7 36.79 19.07 -9.68
C ASP A 7 36.52 18.60 -8.22
N PRO A 8 37.36 18.99 -7.23
CA PRO A 8 37.21 18.55 -5.85
C PRO A 8 35.85 18.88 -5.21
N ASN A 9 35.13 19.91 -5.70
CA ASN A 9 33.78 20.22 -5.24
C ASN A 9 32.73 19.30 -5.87
N HIS A 10 32.99 18.73 -7.05
CA HIS A 10 32.08 17.76 -7.67
C HIS A 10 32.03 16.43 -6.91
N GLN A 11 33.15 16.02 -6.29
CA GLN A 11 33.21 14.82 -5.44
C GLN A 11 32.40 14.97 -4.13
N LYS A 12 32.22 16.20 -3.63
CA LYS A 12 31.39 16.47 -2.44
C LYS A 12 29.89 16.46 -2.72
N LEU A 13 29.47 16.79 -3.95
CA LEU A 13 28.06 16.89 -4.32
C LEU A 13 27.40 15.53 -4.56
N ILE A 14 28.16 14.53 -5.05
CA ILE A 14 27.66 13.16 -5.23
C ILE A 14 27.45 12.43 -3.90
N ASN A 15 28.18 12.82 -2.84
CA ASN A 15 28.11 12.12 -1.55
C ASN A 15 26.95 12.58 -0.66
N GLN A 16 26.22 13.64 -1.02
CA GLN A 16 25.12 14.17 -0.20
C GLN A 16 23.72 13.93 -0.80
N ARG A 17 23.61 13.77 -2.12
CA ARG A 17 22.29 13.58 -2.78
C ARG A 17 21.85 12.11 -2.80
N ASP A 18 22.78 11.19 -2.94
CA ASP A 18 22.45 9.76 -3.06
C ASP A 18 22.03 9.11 -1.72
N LEU A 19 22.33 9.74 -0.58
CA LEU A 19 21.93 9.26 0.75
C LEU A 19 20.57 9.79 1.23
N GLN A 20 19.98 10.79 0.56
CA GLN A 20 18.74 11.43 1.01
C GLN A 20 17.46 10.76 0.49
N ASN A 21 17.58 9.87 -0.50
CA ASN A 21 16.44 9.24 -1.19
C ASN A 21 16.10 7.81 -0.72
N ASP A 22 16.81 7.29 0.28
CA ASP A 22 16.54 5.96 0.88
C ASP A 22 15.53 6.02 2.05
N LYS A 23 14.77 7.12 2.19
CA LYS A 23 13.70 7.20 3.19
C LYS A 23 12.46 6.47 2.66
N PRO A 24 11.81 5.62 3.47
CA PRO A 24 10.50 5.09 3.12
C PRO A 24 9.55 6.28 2.88
N GLU A 25 9.11 6.48 1.64
CA GLU A 25 8.05 7.43 1.36
C GLU A 25 6.73 6.84 1.85
N GLU A 26 5.99 7.62 2.64
CA GLU A 26 4.62 7.28 3.04
C GLU A 26 3.75 7.25 1.77
N ALA A 27 3.33 6.06 1.37
CA ALA A 27 2.55 5.88 0.15
C ALA A 27 1.53 4.78 0.36
N CYS A 28 0.23 5.11 0.35
CA CYS A 28 -0.85 4.15 0.59
C CYS A 28 -0.80 2.94 -0.36
N GLY A 29 -1.20 1.77 0.16
CA GLY A 29 -1.37 0.55 -0.64
C GLY A 29 -2.78 0.45 -1.24
N VAL A 30 -2.88 -0.05 -2.48
CA VAL A 30 -4.16 -0.35 -3.13
C VAL A 30 -4.12 -1.80 -3.63
N PHE A 31 -5.21 -2.52 -3.41
CA PHE A 31 -5.42 -3.87 -3.92
C PHE A 31 -6.85 -3.98 -4.48
N ALA A 32 -7.01 -4.69 -5.59
CA ALA A 32 -8.31 -4.95 -6.21
C ALA A 32 -8.32 -6.34 -6.84
N VAL A 33 -9.48 -6.98 -6.80
CA VAL A 33 -9.72 -8.31 -7.36
C VAL A 33 -11.11 -8.35 -7.98
N TYR A 34 -11.23 -8.99 -9.14
CA TYR A 34 -12.51 -9.31 -9.75
C TYR A 34 -12.62 -10.83 -9.93
N ALA A 35 -13.48 -11.45 -9.13
CA ALA A 35 -13.69 -12.89 -9.15
C ALA A 35 -15.14 -13.23 -8.75
N PRO A 36 -16.09 -13.24 -9.70
CA PRO A 36 -17.54 -13.34 -9.42
C PRO A 36 -18.03 -14.60 -8.69
N LYS A 37 -17.15 -15.54 -8.39
CA LYS A 37 -17.47 -16.83 -7.74
C LYS A 37 -16.63 -17.06 -6.48
N GLU A 38 -15.80 -16.10 -6.11
CA GLU A 38 -14.88 -16.19 -4.99
C GLU A 38 -15.25 -15.15 -3.92
N ASP A 39 -14.74 -15.37 -2.72
CA ASP A 39 -14.85 -14.44 -1.61
C ASP A 39 -13.90 -13.24 -1.82
N VAL A 40 -14.35 -12.27 -2.64
CA VAL A 40 -13.57 -11.09 -3.02
C VAL A 40 -13.25 -10.19 -1.84
N SER A 41 -14.08 -10.14 -0.79
CA SER A 41 -13.82 -9.33 0.40
C SER A 41 -12.65 -9.91 1.19
N ARG A 42 -12.60 -11.24 1.37
CA ARG A 42 -11.48 -11.91 2.03
C ARG A 42 -10.19 -11.85 1.21
N LEU A 43 -10.29 -11.99 -0.12
CA LEU A 43 -9.13 -11.81 -1.00
C LEU A 43 -8.58 -10.37 -0.91
N ALA A 44 -9.47 -9.38 -0.88
CA ALA A 44 -9.08 -7.98 -0.69
C ALA A 44 -8.42 -7.73 0.67
N TYR A 45 -8.96 -8.32 1.75
CA TYR A 45 -8.36 -8.28 3.08
C TYR A 45 -6.92 -8.80 3.08
N PHE A 46 -6.66 -9.98 2.52
CA PHE A 46 -5.30 -10.54 2.48
C PHE A 46 -4.34 -9.70 1.63
N GLY A 47 -4.83 -9.18 0.49
CA GLY A 47 -4.06 -8.26 -0.34
C GLY A 47 -3.66 -6.98 0.39
N LEU A 48 -4.61 -6.34 1.09
CA LEU A 48 -4.34 -5.15 1.89
C LEU A 48 -3.44 -5.45 3.09
N HIS A 49 -3.63 -6.58 3.76
CA HIS A 49 -2.79 -7.01 4.87
C HIS A 49 -1.33 -7.18 4.43
N ALA A 50 -1.09 -7.76 3.26
CA ALA A 50 0.27 -7.86 2.68
C ALA A 50 0.88 -6.48 2.40
N LEU A 51 0.05 -5.49 2.08
CA LEU A 51 0.45 -4.10 1.82
C LEU A 51 0.46 -3.20 3.06
N GLN A 52 0.23 -3.72 4.27
CA GLN A 52 0.13 -2.90 5.49
C GLN A 52 1.36 -2.03 5.75
N HIS A 53 2.54 -2.45 5.31
CA HIS A 53 3.78 -1.68 5.42
C HIS A 53 3.78 -0.36 4.61
N ARG A 54 2.79 -0.16 3.72
CA ARG A 54 2.60 1.05 2.91
C ARG A 54 1.67 2.09 3.56
N GLY A 55 0.92 1.72 4.59
CA GLY A 55 0.08 2.67 5.31
C GLY A 55 -0.51 2.02 6.57
N GLN A 56 -0.44 2.71 7.70
CA GLN A 56 -0.83 2.18 9.02
C GLN A 56 -1.96 2.98 9.68
N GLU A 57 -2.41 4.05 9.04
CA GLU A 57 -3.35 5.00 9.65
C GLU A 57 -4.82 4.57 9.52
N SER A 58 -5.19 3.98 8.38
CA SER A 58 -6.56 3.55 8.08
C SER A 58 -6.57 2.43 7.05
N ALA A 59 -7.70 1.74 6.95
CA ALA A 59 -7.95 0.74 5.91
C ALA A 59 -9.41 0.78 5.45
N GLY A 60 -9.67 0.33 4.22
CA GLY A 60 -11.00 0.29 3.63
C GLY A 60 -11.13 -0.76 2.54
N ILE A 61 -12.29 -1.43 2.49
CA ILE A 61 -12.67 -2.36 1.43
C ILE A 61 -14.05 -1.93 0.90
N ALA A 62 -14.17 -1.91 -0.43
CA ALA A 62 -15.43 -1.73 -1.13
C ALA A 62 -15.67 -2.92 -2.06
N VAL A 63 -16.86 -3.51 -2.01
CA VAL A 63 -17.27 -4.67 -2.84
C VAL A 63 -18.55 -4.30 -3.58
N GLY A 64 -18.65 -4.68 -4.86
CA GLY A 64 -19.83 -4.43 -5.67
C GLY A 64 -20.36 -5.68 -6.35
N ASP A 65 -21.68 -5.81 -6.39
CA ASP A 65 -22.43 -6.92 -7.00
C ASP A 65 -22.97 -6.56 -8.41
N GLY A 66 -22.58 -5.40 -8.94
CA GLY A 66 -23.07 -4.84 -10.20
C GLY A 66 -24.35 -4.01 -10.08
N LYS A 67 -24.97 -3.94 -8.89
CA LYS A 67 -26.14 -3.09 -8.59
C LYS A 67 -25.86 -2.11 -7.47
N SER A 68 -25.14 -2.55 -6.45
CA SER A 68 -24.82 -1.82 -5.23
C SER A 68 -23.34 -1.92 -4.92
N ILE A 69 -22.86 -1.04 -4.04
CA ILE A 69 -21.51 -1.08 -3.49
C ILE A 69 -21.62 -1.07 -1.97
N PHE A 70 -21.02 -2.07 -1.32
CA PHE A 70 -20.86 -2.16 0.12
C PHE A 70 -19.47 -1.69 0.50
N VAL A 71 -19.36 -0.87 1.56
CA VAL A 71 -18.10 -0.26 1.97
C VAL A 71 -17.94 -0.39 3.48
N VAL A 72 -16.78 -0.87 3.91
CA VAL A 72 -16.32 -0.78 5.30
C VAL A 72 -14.97 -0.08 5.28
N LYS A 73 -14.81 0.94 6.11
CA LYS A 73 -13.54 1.66 6.31
C LYS A 73 -13.49 2.22 7.72
N ASP A 74 -12.30 2.22 8.30
CA ASP A 74 -12.07 2.85 9.60
C ASP A 74 -10.58 3.19 9.77
N MET A 75 -10.27 3.92 10.84
CA MET A 75 -8.91 4.14 11.30
C MET A 75 -8.32 2.86 11.91
N GLY A 76 -7.02 2.69 11.77
CA GLY A 76 -6.27 1.55 12.28
C GLY A 76 -5.76 0.59 11.21
N LEU A 77 -5.12 -0.47 11.69
CA LEU A 77 -4.55 -1.52 10.85
C LEU A 77 -5.65 -2.37 10.21
N VAL A 78 -5.37 -2.97 9.06
CA VAL A 78 -6.25 -3.91 8.36
C VAL A 78 -6.89 -4.95 9.30
N PRO A 79 -6.17 -5.69 10.16
CA PRO A 79 -6.77 -6.68 11.07
C PRO A 79 -7.59 -6.07 12.23
N GLN A 80 -7.49 -4.75 12.45
CA GLN A 80 -8.31 -4.04 13.44
C GLN A 80 -9.62 -3.53 12.82
N VAL A 81 -9.56 -3.09 11.57
CA VAL A 81 -10.73 -2.59 10.83
C VAL A 81 -11.64 -3.74 10.39
N PHE A 82 -11.09 -4.90 10.04
CA PHE A 82 -11.85 -6.02 9.51
C PHE A 82 -11.81 -7.26 10.41
N ASP A 83 -12.97 -7.64 10.92
CA ASP A 83 -13.23 -8.96 11.50
C ASP A 83 -14.08 -9.84 10.57
N GLU A 84 -14.27 -11.10 10.95
CA GLU A 84 -15.05 -12.06 10.15
C GLU A 84 -16.48 -11.58 9.87
N ARG A 85 -17.09 -10.83 10.80
CA ARG A 85 -18.47 -10.33 10.64
C ARG A 85 -18.53 -9.22 9.61
N SER A 86 -17.58 -8.29 9.65
CA SER A 86 -17.48 -7.19 8.70
C SER A 86 -17.19 -7.68 7.28
N LEU A 87 -16.33 -8.70 7.11
CA LEU A 87 -16.03 -9.31 5.82
C LEU A 87 -17.22 -10.09 5.26
N ALA A 88 -17.94 -10.82 6.10
CA ALA A 88 -19.17 -11.53 5.69
C ALA A 88 -20.29 -10.57 5.27
N GLY A 89 -20.28 -9.33 5.77
CA GLY A 89 -21.21 -8.27 5.34
C GLY A 89 -20.85 -7.60 4.01
N LEU A 90 -19.71 -7.93 3.40
CA LEU A 90 -19.21 -7.39 2.14
C LEU A 90 -19.31 -8.46 1.03
N GLN A 91 -20.53 -8.71 0.52
CA GLN A 91 -20.79 -9.68 -0.56
C GLN A 91 -21.61 -9.07 -1.70
#